data_AF-A0A0Q3QPU1-F1
#
_entry.id   AF-A0A0Q3QPU1-F1
#
_cell.length_a   1.000
_cell.length_b   1.000
_cell.length_c   1.000
_cell.angle_alpha   90.00
_cell.angle_beta   90.00
_cell.angle_gamma   90.00
#
_symmetry.space_group_name_H-M   'P 1'
#
loop_
_entity.id
_entity.type
_entity.pdbx_description
1 polymer ?
#
loop_
_entity_poly.entity_id
_entity_poly.type
_entity_poly.pdbx_seq_one_letter_code
_entity_poly.pdbx_strand_id
1 'polypeptide(L)'
;MELEVKSKKKKRQRQRVPTVTGLLSFVTAIIALAGLNIALLMDYDEFPDFFLIKLPLVGLILGGIGLFTQKRSRLFSIWGMFLCLFIFIFTFTMFGLAWSINPKP
;
A
#
# COMPACT_ATOMS: atom_id res chain seq x y z
N MET A 1 -23.51 33.72 -15.12
CA MET A 1 -22.12 33.27 -15.35
C MET A 1 -21.54 32.39 -14.23
N GLU A 2 -22.28 32.09 -13.16
CA GLU A 2 -21.76 31.25 -12.05
C GLU A 2 -21.91 29.73 -12.27
N LEU A 3 -22.83 29.32 -13.15
CA LEU A 3 -23.10 27.91 -13.44
C LEU A 3 -21.99 27.23 -14.28
N GLU A 4 -21.26 28.00 -15.09
CA GLU A 4 -20.16 27.48 -15.92
C GLU A 4 -18.89 27.21 -15.12
N VAL A 5 -18.67 27.97 -14.02
CA VAL A 5 -17.47 27.84 -13.16
C VAL A 5 -17.52 26.54 -12.35
N LYS A 6 -18.70 26.07 -11.92
CA LYS A 6 -18.86 24.77 -11.24
C LYS A 6 -18.64 23.58 -12.18
N SER A 7 -19.06 23.68 -13.44
CA SER A 7 -18.89 22.63 -14.45
C SER A 7 -17.41 22.37 -14.79
N LYS A 8 -16.60 23.43 -14.94
CA LYS A 8 -15.16 23.30 -15.20
C LYS A 8 -14.40 22.67 -14.02
N LYS A 9 -14.77 22.96 -12.77
CA LYS A 9 -14.18 22.30 -11.58
C LYS A 9 -14.49 20.80 -11.52
N LYS A 10 -15.73 20.39 -11.84
CA LYS A 10 -16.12 18.97 -11.90
C LYS A 10 -15.44 18.21 -13.05
N LYS A 11 -15.28 18.82 -14.23
CA LYS A 11 -14.59 18.19 -15.38
C LYS A 11 -13.10 17.93 -15.11
N ARG A 12 -12.41 18.83 -14.39
CA ARG A 12 -10.97 18.68 -14.07
C ARG A 12 -10.68 17.52 -13.10
N GLN A 13 -11.68 17.10 -12.33
CA GLN A 13 -11.59 15.97 -11.40
C GLN A 13 -11.74 14.61 -12.12
N ARG A 14 -12.37 14.58 -13.30
CA ARG A 14 -12.80 13.35 -13.98
C ARG A 14 -11.75 12.69 -14.89
N GLN A 15 -10.60 13.34 -15.14
CA GLN A 15 -9.57 12.83 -16.07
C GLN A 15 -8.15 12.83 -15.50
N ARG A 16 -7.98 12.75 -14.18
CA ARG A 16 -6.67 12.40 -13.64
C ARG A 16 -6.49 10.89 -13.75
N VAL A 17 -6.03 10.44 -14.92
CA VAL A 17 -5.57 9.07 -15.09
C VAL A 17 -4.55 8.78 -13.97
N PRO A 18 -4.65 7.65 -13.27
CA PRO A 18 -3.67 7.28 -12.26
C PRO A 18 -2.29 7.04 -12.88
N THR A 19 -1.24 7.23 -12.08
CA THR A 19 0.09 6.79 -12.48
C THR A 19 0.08 5.26 -12.56
N VAL A 20 0.68 4.70 -13.62
CA VAL A 20 0.84 3.24 -13.73
C VAL A 20 1.66 2.71 -12.55
N THR A 21 2.67 3.46 -12.11
CA THR A 21 3.48 3.16 -10.93
C THR A 21 2.67 3.18 -9.63
N GLY A 22 1.73 4.12 -9.47
CA GLY A 22 0.84 4.18 -8.32
C GLY A 22 -0.17 3.04 -8.32
N LEU A 23 -0.70 2.66 -9.49
CA LEU A 23 -1.57 1.49 -9.63
C LEU A 23 -0.83 0.19 -9.28
N LEU A 24 0.38 0.01 -9.80
CA LEU A 24 1.23 -1.13 -9.49
C LEU A 24 1.54 -1.20 -7.99
N SER A 25 1.95 -0.09 -7.37
CA SER A 25 2.15 0.01 -5.92
C SER A 25 0.93 -0.48 -5.14
N PHE A 26 -0.26 -0.01 -5.52
CA PHE A 26 -1.50 -0.39 -4.86
C PHE A 26 -1.83 -1.88 -5.02
N VAL A 27 -1.71 -2.43 -6.23
CA VAL A 27 -1.96 -3.85 -6.50
C VAL A 27 -0.97 -4.73 -5.75
N THR A 28 0.32 -4.38 -5.76
CA THR A 28 1.34 -5.09 -4.99
C THR A 28 1.03 -5.07 -3.50
N ALA A 29 0.60 -3.93 -2.95
CA ALA A 29 0.22 -3.82 -1.54
C ALA A 29 -1.00 -4.68 -1.18
N ILE A 30 -2.01 -4.76 -2.06
CA ILE A 30 -3.17 -5.65 -1.86
C ILE A 30 -2.75 -7.11 -1.90
N ILE A 31 -1.91 -7.51 -2.85
CA ILE A 31 -1.41 -8.90 -2.95
C ILE A 31 -0.60 -9.25 -1.71
N ALA A 32 0.26 -8.34 -1.24
CA ALA A 32 1.02 -8.51 -0.01
C ALA A 32 0.10 -8.72 1.20
N LEU A 33 -0.91 -7.86 1.33
CA LEU A 33 -1.87 -7.95 2.43
C LEU A 33 -2.69 -9.24 2.37
N ALA A 34 -3.15 -9.65 1.18
CA ALA A 34 -3.86 -10.90 1.00
C ALA A 34 -2.98 -12.10 1.36
N GLY A 35 -1.73 -12.12 0.87
CA GLY A 35 -0.76 -13.17 1.19
C GLY A 35 -0.46 -13.26 2.68
N LEU A 36 -0.27 -12.12 3.36
CA LEU A 36 -0.10 -12.04 4.81
C LEU A 36 -1.30 -12.66 5.56
N ASN A 37 -2.52 -12.29 5.18
CA ASN A 37 -3.73 -12.79 5.83
C ASN A 37 -3.93 -14.29 5.57
N ILE A 38 -3.65 -14.78 4.36
CA ILE A 38 -3.70 -16.20 4.05
C ILE A 38 -2.66 -16.96 4.88
N ALA A 39 -1.44 -16.42 5.02
CA ALA A 39 -0.39 -17.06 5.79
C ALA A 39 -0.75 -17.17 7.28
N LEU A 40 -1.34 -16.12 7.84
CA LEU A 40 -1.87 -16.12 9.21
C LEU A 40 -3.03 -17.11 9.38
N LEU A 41 -3.89 -17.26 8.37
CA LEU A 41 -5.04 -18.15 8.44
C LEU A 41 -4.66 -19.63 8.29
N MET A 42 -3.66 -19.93 7.46
CA MET A 42 -3.15 -21.28 7.23
C MET A 42 -2.19 -21.75 8.33
N ASP A 43 -1.75 -20.85 9.22
CA ASP A 43 -0.79 -21.11 10.29
C ASP A 43 0.50 -21.78 9.76
N TYR A 44 1.08 -21.21 8.70
CA TYR A 44 2.34 -21.74 8.16
C TYR A 44 3.46 -21.62 9.19
N ASP A 45 4.20 -22.71 9.40
CA ASP A 45 5.36 -22.76 10.30
C ASP A 45 6.44 -21.71 9.94
N GLU A 46 6.63 -21.46 8.64
CA GLU A 46 7.51 -20.42 8.14
C GLU A 46 6.70 -19.31 7.47
N PHE A 47 6.75 -18.12 8.08
CA PHE A 47 6.16 -16.94 7.49
C PHE A 47 6.88 -16.54 6.20
N PRO A 48 6.16 -16.39 5.07
CA PRO A 48 6.82 -16.10 3.81
C PRO A 48 7.32 -14.64 3.79
N ASP A 49 8.63 -14.48 4.00
CA ASP A 49 9.39 -13.21 3.94
C ASP A 49 9.07 -12.35 2.71
N PHE A 50 8.72 -13.02 1.61
CA PHE A 50 8.35 -12.38 0.37
C PHE A 50 7.11 -11.48 0.52
N PHE A 51 6.06 -11.94 1.20
CA PHE A 51 4.82 -11.16 1.40
C PHE A 51 4.93 -10.17 2.54
N LEU A 52 5.74 -10.47 3.55
CA LEU A 52 5.95 -9.63 4.74
C LEU A 52 6.87 -8.44 4.47
N ILE A 53 7.96 -8.64 3.71
CA ILE A 53 9.03 -7.65 3.60
C ILE A 53 9.23 -7.24 2.14
N LYS A 54 9.46 -8.20 1.23
CA LYS A 54 9.89 -7.89 -0.13
C LYS A 54 8.80 -7.17 -0.94
N LEU A 55 7.58 -7.70 -0.93
CA LEU A 55 6.46 -7.11 -1.67
C LEU A 55 6.07 -5.72 -1.13
N PRO A 56 5.84 -5.53 0.18
CA PRO A 56 5.53 -4.21 0.74
C PRO A 56 6.63 -3.19 0.47
N LEU A 57 7.91 -3.60 0.51
CA LEU A 57 9.03 -2.72 0.20
C LEU A 57 9.01 -2.25 -1.26
N VAL A 58 8.81 -3.18 -2.20
CA VAL A 58 8.68 -2.87 -3.64
C VAL A 58 7.47 -1.96 -3.87
N GLY A 59 6.34 -2.27 -3.25
CA GLY A 59 5.12 -1.44 -3.30
C GLY A 59 5.34 -0.03 -2.76
N LEU A 60 6.11 0.12 -1.68
CA LEU A 60 6.43 1.41 -1.08
C LEU A 60 7.33 2.26 -2.00
N ILE A 61 8.35 1.66 -2.61
CA ILE A 61 9.23 2.32 -3.59
C ILE A 61 8.41 2.78 -4.81
N LEU A 62 7.59 1.89 -5.38
CA LEU A 62 6.69 2.21 -6.51
C LEU A 62 5.72 3.35 -6.17
N GLY A 63 5.17 3.33 -4.94
CA GLY A 63 4.26 4.34 -4.44
C GLY A 63 4.96 5.70 -4.28
N GLY A 64 6.19 5.69 -3.76
CA GLY A 64 7.05 6.88 -3.68
C GLY A 64 7.30 7.48 -5.06
N ILE A 65 7.79 6.68 -6.02
CA ILE A 65 8.00 7.11 -7.42
C ILE A 65 6.69 7.65 -8.02
N GLY A 66 5.57 6.99 -7.73
CA GLY A 66 4.24 7.39 -8.17
C GLY A 66 3.72 8.69 -7.55
N LEU A 67 4.27 9.19 -6.44
CA LEU A 67 3.96 10.51 -5.90
C LEU A 67 4.70 11.63 -6.63
N PHE A 68 5.99 11.41 -6.92
CA PHE A 68 6.87 12.40 -7.54
C PHE A 68 6.58 12.57 -9.04
N THR A 69 5.93 11.60 -9.69
CA THR A 69 5.52 11.71 -11.09
C THR A 69 4.42 12.78 -11.25
N GLN A 70 4.80 13.96 -11.76
CA GLN A 70 3.92 15.12 -11.93
C GLN A 70 2.88 14.87 -13.06
N LYS A 71 1.66 15.41 -12.90
CA LYS A 71 0.52 15.45 -13.87
C LYS A 71 -0.53 14.32 -13.83
N ARG A 72 -0.43 13.32 -12.95
CA ARG A 72 -1.39 12.20 -12.84
C ARG A 72 -2.05 12.11 -11.46
N SER A 73 -3.09 11.28 -11.31
CA SER A 73 -3.75 11.08 -10.00
C SER A 73 -2.81 10.33 -9.05
N ARG A 74 -2.60 10.89 -7.86
CA ARG A 74 -1.74 10.32 -6.80
C ARG A 74 -2.50 9.38 -5.85
N LEU A 75 -3.80 9.21 -6.03
CA LEU A 75 -4.65 8.46 -5.09
C LEU A 75 -4.15 7.03 -4.88
N PHE A 76 -3.87 6.30 -5.96
CA PHE A 76 -3.36 4.93 -5.86
C PHE A 76 -1.97 4.86 -5.24
N SER A 77 -1.08 5.82 -5.54
CA SER A 77 0.22 5.92 -4.89
C SER A 77 0.09 6.10 -3.37
N ILE A 78 -0.81 6.99 -2.93
CA ILE A 78 -1.08 7.26 -1.51
C ILE A 78 -1.64 6.01 -0.83
N TRP A 79 -2.68 5.40 -1.42
CA TRP A 79 -3.28 4.19 -0.89
C TRP A 79 -2.30 3.01 -0.85
N GLY A 80 -1.49 2.83 -1.90
CA GLY A 80 -0.46 1.80 -1.96
C GLY A 80 0.58 1.95 -0.86
N MET A 81 1.10 3.16 -0.62
CA MET A 81 2.03 3.38 0.50
C MET A 81 1.36 3.19 1.86
N PHE A 82 0.12 3.66 2.06
CA PHE A 82 -0.59 3.47 3.33
C PHE A 82 -0.76 1.98 3.65
N LEU A 83 -1.11 1.17 2.65
CA LEU A 83 -1.21 -0.28 2.81
C LEU A 83 0.15 -0.91 3.10
N CYS A 84 1.21 -0.53 2.39
CA CYS A 84 2.56 -1.04 2.66
C CYS A 84 3.03 -0.68 4.07
N LEU A 85 2.78 0.56 4.50
CA LEU A 85 3.16 1.07 5.81
C LEU A 85 2.35 0.40 6.93
N PHE A 86 1.06 0.15 6.69
CA PHE A 86 0.22 -0.66 7.57
C PHE A 86 0.79 -2.07 7.77
N ILE A 87 1.21 -2.75 6.69
CA ILE A 87 1.83 -4.08 6.78
C ILE A 87 3.09 -4.02 7.64
N PHE A 88 3.97 -3.04 7.44
CA PHE A 88 5.17 -2.90 8.26
C PHE A 88 4.87 -2.66 9.75
N ILE A 89 3.91 -1.79 10.07
CA ILE A 89 3.48 -1.56 11.45
C ILE A 89 2.91 -2.84 12.06
N PHE A 90 2.07 -3.55 11.30
CA PHE A 90 1.49 -4.82 11.72
C PHE A 90 2.59 -5.84 12.03
N THR A 91 3.54 -6.03 11.12
CA THR A 91 4.70 -6.93 11.31
C THR A 91 5.51 -6.55 12.55
N PHE A 92 5.84 -5.27 12.71
CA PHE A 92 6.58 -4.79 13.88
C PHE A 92 5.83 -5.09 15.19
N THR A 93 4.51 -4.88 15.19
CA THR A 93 3.65 -5.15 16.35
C THR A 93 3.59 -6.64 16.65
N MET A 94 3.44 -7.48 15.61
CA MET A 94 3.41 -8.93 15.73
C MET A 94 4.71 -9.46 16.36
N PHE A 95 5.87 -9.03 15.86
CA PHE A 95 7.16 -9.40 16.44
C PHE A 95 7.33 -8.88 17.87
N GLY A 96 6.94 -7.63 18.14
CA GLY A 96 7.02 -7.06 19.48
C GLY A 96 6.16 -7.81 20.50
N LEU A 97 4.94 -8.21 20.12
CA LEU A 97 4.05 -9.02 20.95
C LEU A 97 4.59 -10.45 21.13
N ALA A 98 5.11 -11.06 20.06
CA ALA A 98 5.70 -12.41 20.14
C ALA A 98 6.88 -12.44 21.13
N TRP A 99 7.74 -11.41 21.11
CA TRP A 99 8.85 -11.30 22.05
C TRP A 99 8.39 -11.01 23.48
N SER A 100 7.32 -10.23 23.65
CA SER A 100 6.72 -9.94 24.96
C SER A 100 6.10 -11.18 25.63
N ILE A 101 5.43 -12.02 24.85
CA ILE A 101 4.72 -13.22 25.35
C ILE A 101 5.68 -14.39 25.56
N ASN A 102 6.69 -14.56 24.69
CA ASN A 102 7.69 -15.62 24.81
C ASN A 102 9.10 -15.00 24.80
N PRO A 103 9.50 -14.34 25.91
CA PRO A 103 10.86 -13.85 26.07
C PRO A 103 11.78 -15.05 26.25
N LYS A 104 12.14 -15.72 25.16
CA LYS A 104 13.29 -16.64 25.18
C LYS A 104 14.55 -15.77 25.30
N PRO A 105 15.46 -16.06 26.25
CA PRO A 105 16.71 -15.34 26.39
C PRO A 105 17.58 -15.48 25.14
#